data_AF-A0A9W3Z062-F1
#
_entry.id   AF-A0A9W3Z062-F1
#
_cell.length_a   1.000
_cell.length_b   1.000
_cell.length_c   1.000
_cell.angle_alpha   90.00
_cell.angle_beta   90.00
_cell.angle_gamma   90.00
#
_symmetry.space_group_name_H-M   'P 1'
#
loop_
_entity.id
_entity.type
_entity.pdbx_description
1 polymer ?
#
loop_
_entity_poly.entity_id
_entity_poly.type
_entity_poly.pdbx_seq_one_letter_code
_entity_poly.pdbx_strand_id
1 'polypeptide(L)'
;MKILDVCCGSRMFWYDKKEPHTTYMDIRKAVYTTMDRGNERKIEVNPDVQADWKNIPFADETFDLVVFDPPHLVRAGKTSWLAKKYGTIDLVEWPNEFHKAFNEIMRVMKPTGVMIFKWNEEQIPIKEVLRAFGQQPILGDMRSKTKWSVFIKSEKVKDIPTTQDKSNHKVIEGWRKVIEGIKQ
;
A
#
# COMPACT_ATOMS: atom_id res chain seq x y z
N MET A 1 20.02 7.29 4.29
CA MET A 1 18.74 6.56 4.24
C MET A 1 18.22 6.63 2.82
N LYS A 2 17.64 5.56 2.30
CA LYS A 2 17.01 5.49 0.97
C LYS A 2 15.53 5.18 1.15
N ILE A 3 14.67 6.10 0.68
CA ILE A 3 13.23 6.03 0.89
C ILE A 3 12.50 5.80 -0.44
N LEU A 4 11.49 4.94 -0.43
CA LEU A 4 10.55 4.78 -1.54
C LEU A 4 9.16 5.25 -1.11
N ASP A 5 8.56 6.18 -1.85
CA ASP A 5 7.12 6.45 -1.78
C ASP A 5 6.44 5.74 -2.95
N VAL A 6 5.66 4.70 -2.65
CA VAL A 6 5.09 3.77 -3.64
C VAL A 6 3.89 4.39 -4.39
N CYS A 7 3.24 5.40 -3.78
CA CYS A 7 1.98 5.98 -4.23
C CYS A 7 2.02 7.50 -4.12
N CYS A 8 3.04 8.14 -4.67
CA CYS A 8 3.41 9.49 -4.25
C CYS A 8 2.34 10.55 -4.52
N GLY A 9 1.45 10.32 -5.52
CA GLY A 9 0.47 11.30 -5.95
C GLY A 9 1.11 12.67 -6.18
N SER A 10 0.49 13.73 -5.65
CA SER A 10 1.04 15.08 -5.69
C SER A 10 1.99 15.41 -4.51
N ARG A 11 2.61 14.37 -3.92
CA ARG A 11 3.59 14.41 -2.82
C ARG A 11 3.08 15.10 -1.55
N MET A 12 1.78 14.95 -1.25
CA MET A 12 1.13 15.62 -0.10
C MET A 12 1.49 15.04 1.26
N PHE A 13 2.07 13.84 1.27
CA PHE A 13 2.59 13.21 2.47
C PHE A 13 3.81 13.96 3.05
N TRP A 14 4.53 14.69 2.20
CA TRP A 14 5.84 15.23 2.49
C TRP A 14 5.78 16.71 2.85
N TYR A 15 6.52 17.11 3.89
CA TYR A 15 6.76 18.53 4.19
C TYR A 15 7.57 19.20 3.08
N ASP A 16 8.66 18.55 2.65
CA ASP A 16 9.42 18.91 1.46
C ASP A 16 9.03 17.98 0.30
N LYS A 17 8.42 18.54 -0.75
CA LYS A 17 8.01 17.78 -1.95
C LYS A 17 9.19 17.29 -2.80
N LYS A 18 10.41 17.71 -2.47
CA LYS A 18 11.68 17.30 -3.10
C LYS A 18 12.65 16.76 -2.05
N GLU A 19 12.12 16.06 -1.04
CA GLU A 19 12.94 15.44 0.00
C GLU A 19 14.05 14.58 -0.67
N PRO A 20 15.33 14.86 -0.40
CA PRO A 20 16.43 14.38 -1.24
C PRO A 20 16.74 12.88 -1.11
N HIS A 21 16.23 12.21 -0.08
CA HIS A 21 16.42 10.77 0.14
C HIS A 21 15.32 9.92 -0.50
N THR A 22 14.26 10.55 -1.03
CA THR A 22 13.04 9.88 -1.47
C THR A 22 13.01 9.70 -2.97
N THR A 23 12.79 8.46 -3.40
CA THR A 23 12.36 8.14 -4.75
C THR A 23 10.84 8.10 -4.78
N TYR A 24 10.23 8.96 -5.60
CA TYR A 24 8.78 9.06 -5.74
C TYR A 24 8.28 8.18 -6.88
N MET A 25 7.39 7.24 -6.57
CA MET A 25 6.77 6.32 -7.53
C MET A 25 5.25 6.49 -7.54
N ASP A 26 4.65 6.42 -8.73
CA ASP A 26 3.20 6.37 -8.90
C ASP A 26 2.90 5.73 -10.26
N ILE A 27 1.77 5.03 -10.40
CA ILE A 27 1.34 4.49 -11.70
C ILE A 27 0.93 5.61 -12.67
N ARG A 28 0.55 6.77 -12.14
CA ARG A 28 0.11 7.94 -12.90
C ARG A 28 1.26 8.89 -13.15
N LYS A 29 1.27 9.48 -14.33
CA LYS A 29 2.00 10.72 -14.65
C LYS A 29 1.06 11.64 -15.41
N ALA A 30 0.49 12.60 -14.71
CA ALA A 30 -0.61 13.39 -15.25
C ALA A 30 -0.79 14.71 -14.51
N VAL A 31 -1.41 15.66 -15.23
CA VAL A 31 -1.91 16.91 -14.68
C VAL A 31 -3.43 16.85 -14.73
N TYR A 32 -4.06 17.05 -13.58
CA TYR A 32 -5.50 17.14 -13.46
C TYR A 32 -5.88 18.57 -13.09
N THR A 33 -6.83 19.13 -13.83
CA THR A 33 -7.46 20.40 -13.51
C THR A 33 -8.86 20.13 -12.98
N THR A 34 -9.20 20.77 -11.87
CA THR A 34 -10.52 20.60 -11.23
C THR A 34 -10.98 21.89 -10.59
N MET A 35 -12.29 22.10 -10.55
CA MET A 35 -12.88 23.17 -9.77
C MET A 35 -13.05 22.70 -8.31
N ASP A 36 -12.63 23.52 -7.36
CA ASP A 36 -12.81 23.31 -5.92
C ASP A 36 -13.27 24.61 -5.28
N ARG A 37 -14.49 24.61 -4.71
CA ARG A 37 -15.17 25.79 -4.16
C ARG A 37 -15.17 27.00 -5.12
N GLY A 38 -15.40 26.74 -6.40
CA GLY A 38 -15.44 27.76 -7.45
C GLY A 38 -14.08 28.22 -7.98
N ASN A 39 -12.97 27.70 -7.45
CA ASN A 39 -11.62 28.03 -7.92
C ASN A 39 -11.00 26.86 -8.68
N GLU A 40 -10.27 27.16 -9.76
CA GLU A 40 -9.48 26.15 -10.45
C GLU A 40 -8.30 25.70 -9.60
N ARG A 41 -8.14 24.39 -9.43
CA ARG A 41 -7.02 23.74 -8.77
C ARG A 41 -6.35 22.78 -9.74
N LYS A 42 -5.03 22.90 -9.83
CA LYS A 42 -4.17 21.99 -10.59
C LYS A 42 -3.54 20.98 -9.63
N ILE A 43 -3.72 19.69 -9.92
CA ILE A 43 -3.07 18.58 -9.24
C ILE A 43 -2.12 17.95 -10.23
N GLU A 44 -0.83 18.04 -9.95
CA GLU A 44 0.21 17.41 -10.76
C GLU A 44 0.75 16.18 -10.03
N VAL A 45 0.68 15.04 -10.71
CA VAL A 45 1.32 13.79 -10.31
C VAL A 45 2.48 13.56 -11.28
N ASN A 46 3.69 13.76 -10.78
CA ASN A 46 4.92 13.64 -11.56
C ASN A 46 5.94 12.84 -10.74
N PRO A 47 5.86 11.50 -10.77
CA PRO A 47 6.80 10.65 -10.04
C PRO A 47 8.16 10.64 -10.74
N ASP A 48 9.20 10.30 -9.99
CA ASP A 48 10.54 10.04 -10.55
C ASP A 48 10.51 8.73 -11.35
N VAL A 49 9.71 7.76 -10.89
CA VAL A 49 9.49 6.47 -11.55
C VAL A 49 7.99 6.23 -11.74
N GLN A 50 7.55 6.07 -12.99
CA GLN A 50 6.18 5.68 -13.27
C GLN A 50 6.04 4.16 -13.30
N ALA A 51 5.41 3.56 -12.29
CA ALA A 51 5.29 2.10 -12.18
C ALA A 51 4.08 1.67 -11.31
N ASP A 52 3.65 0.43 -11.50
CA ASP A 52 2.58 -0.20 -10.73
C ASP A 52 3.16 -0.80 -9.44
N TRP A 53 2.51 -0.60 -8.29
CA TRP A 53 2.94 -1.16 -7.01
C TRP A 53 2.99 -2.70 -7.00
N LYS A 54 2.32 -3.37 -7.95
CA LYS A 54 2.30 -4.84 -8.07
C LYS A 54 3.58 -5.37 -8.71
N ASN A 55 4.41 -4.47 -9.26
CA ASN A 55 5.67 -4.80 -9.93
C ASN A 55 6.64 -3.62 -9.76
N ILE A 56 7.29 -3.56 -8.59
CA ILE A 56 8.16 -2.44 -8.22
C ILE A 56 9.52 -2.62 -8.92
N PRO A 57 9.94 -1.71 -9.81
CA PRO A 57 11.10 -1.91 -10.69
C PRO A 57 12.44 -1.62 -9.99
N PHE A 58 12.61 -2.16 -8.78
CA PHE A 58 13.84 -2.07 -8.00
C PHE A 58 14.28 -3.46 -7.56
N ALA A 59 15.59 -3.61 -7.35
CA ALA A 59 16.15 -4.84 -6.81
C ALA A 59 15.66 -5.09 -5.38
N ASP A 60 15.75 -6.35 -4.97
CA ASP A 60 15.51 -6.77 -3.60
C ASP A 60 16.39 -5.94 -2.64
N GLU A 61 15.88 -5.68 -1.44
CA GLU A 61 16.69 -5.11 -0.34
C GLU A 61 17.36 -3.77 -0.67
N THR A 62 16.63 -2.92 -1.40
CA THR A 62 17.11 -1.61 -1.83
C THR A 62 16.83 -0.50 -0.81
N PHE A 63 15.65 -0.49 -0.19
CA PHE A 63 15.16 0.66 0.59
C PHE A 63 15.21 0.44 2.10
N ASP A 64 15.60 1.48 2.84
CA ASP A 64 15.60 1.46 4.31
C ASP A 64 14.19 1.74 4.87
N LEU A 65 13.43 2.60 4.17
CA LEU A 65 12.08 3.02 4.52
C LEU A 65 11.19 2.99 3.27
N VAL A 66 9.97 2.49 3.41
CA VAL A 66 8.94 2.54 2.37
C VAL A 66 7.70 3.25 2.92
N VAL A 67 7.16 4.20 2.16
CA VAL A 67 5.87 4.84 2.42
C VAL A 67 4.83 4.25 1.48
N PHE A 68 3.73 3.76 2.06
CA PHE A 68 2.60 3.22 1.33
C PHE A 68 1.31 3.93 1.76
N ASP A 69 0.86 4.89 0.95
CA ASP A 69 -0.41 5.64 1.10
C ASP A 69 -1.27 5.43 -0.16
N PRO A 70 -1.83 4.22 -0.37
CA PRO A 70 -2.61 3.90 -1.55
C PRO A 70 -3.93 4.71 -1.66
N PRO A 71 -4.58 4.78 -2.84
CA PRO A 71 -5.99 5.16 -2.93
C PRO A 71 -6.82 4.43 -1.88
N HIS A 72 -7.78 5.12 -1.27
CA HIS A 72 -8.69 4.55 -0.26
C HIS A 72 -10.16 4.61 -0.71
N LEU A 73 -10.41 5.02 -1.95
CA LEU A 73 -11.76 5.23 -2.46
C LEU A 73 -12.14 4.12 -3.43
N VAL A 74 -13.21 3.44 -3.10
CA VAL A 74 -13.79 2.40 -3.93
C VAL A 74 -15.07 2.88 -4.60
N ARG A 75 -15.88 3.65 -3.86
CA ARG A 75 -17.16 4.23 -4.32
C ARG A 75 -17.05 5.69 -4.72
N ALA A 76 -15.92 6.10 -5.27
CA ALA A 76 -15.84 7.42 -5.90
C ALA A 76 -16.36 7.26 -7.33
N GLY A 77 -17.41 7.99 -7.71
CA GLY A 77 -17.83 8.02 -9.12
C GLY A 77 -16.59 8.31 -9.97
N LYS A 78 -16.38 7.57 -11.06
CA LYS A 78 -15.12 7.62 -11.85
C LYS A 78 -14.74 9.05 -12.30
N THR A 79 -15.69 9.99 -12.29
CA THR A 79 -15.54 11.41 -12.62
C THR A 79 -15.32 12.35 -11.41
N SER A 80 -15.50 11.87 -10.18
CA SER A 80 -15.44 12.69 -8.96
C SER A 80 -14.03 13.20 -8.65
N TRP A 81 -13.96 14.38 -8.04
CA TRP A 81 -12.71 15.03 -7.61
C TRP A 81 -11.81 14.11 -6.78
N LEU A 82 -12.43 13.38 -5.86
CA LEU A 82 -11.81 12.41 -4.96
C LEU A 82 -11.20 11.23 -5.74
N ALA A 83 -11.88 10.68 -6.74
CA ALA A 83 -11.35 9.63 -7.62
C ALA A 83 -10.12 10.09 -8.42
N LYS A 84 -10.17 11.30 -9.00
CA LYS A 84 -9.03 11.85 -9.77
C LYS A 84 -7.82 12.13 -8.88
N LYS A 85 -8.06 12.63 -7.67
CA LYS A 85 -7.00 12.98 -6.72
C LYS A 85 -6.32 11.75 -6.12
N TYR A 86 -7.10 10.78 -5.62
CA TYR A 86 -6.56 9.64 -4.87
C TYR A 86 -6.42 8.35 -5.70
N GLY A 87 -7.11 8.22 -6.84
CA GLY A 87 -7.28 6.95 -7.55
C GLY A 87 -8.51 6.18 -7.04
N THR A 88 -8.84 5.07 -7.72
CA THR A 88 -9.92 4.15 -7.31
C THR A 88 -9.42 2.72 -7.24
N ILE A 89 -9.97 1.91 -6.34
CA ILE A 89 -9.66 0.48 -6.25
C ILE A 89 -10.88 -0.34 -6.67
N ASP A 90 -10.66 -1.48 -7.32
CA ASP A 90 -11.72 -2.43 -7.69
C ASP A 90 -12.24 -3.22 -6.48
N LEU A 91 -13.57 -3.31 -6.30
CA LEU A 91 -14.18 -3.96 -5.13
C LEU A 91 -13.88 -5.46 -5.00
N VAL A 92 -13.61 -6.14 -6.11
CA VAL A 92 -13.41 -7.59 -6.15
C VAL A 92 -11.92 -7.89 -6.07
N GLU A 93 -11.09 -7.16 -6.82
CA GLU A 93 -9.67 -7.47 -6.96
C GLU A 93 -8.78 -6.85 -5.88
N TRP A 94 -9.26 -5.82 -5.15
CA TRP A 94 -8.41 -5.10 -4.20
C TRP A 94 -7.64 -5.98 -3.19
N PRO A 95 -8.19 -7.07 -2.61
CA PRO A 95 -7.44 -7.84 -1.63
C PRO A 95 -6.19 -8.46 -2.25
N ASN A 96 -6.31 -8.98 -3.47
CA ASN A 96 -5.20 -9.59 -4.21
C ASN A 96 -4.17 -8.55 -4.65
N GLU A 97 -4.62 -7.37 -5.08
CA GLU A 97 -3.71 -6.28 -5.46
C GLU A 97 -2.90 -5.77 -4.25
N PHE A 98 -3.54 -5.62 -3.09
CA PHE A 98 -2.86 -5.20 -1.86
C PHE A 98 -1.91 -6.27 -1.35
N HIS A 99 -2.26 -7.56 -1.48
CA HIS A 99 -1.36 -8.67 -1.17
C HIS A 99 -0.10 -8.62 -2.04
N LYS A 100 -0.25 -8.45 -3.36
CA LYS A 100 0.88 -8.32 -4.30
C LYS A 100 1.74 -7.10 -4.01
N ALA A 101 1.11 -5.95 -3.77
CA ALA A 101 1.80 -4.72 -3.41
C ALA A 101 2.63 -4.90 -2.13
N PHE A 102 2.04 -5.51 -1.10
CA PHE A 102 2.73 -5.77 0.16
C PHE A 102 3.94 -6.68 -0.03
N ASN A 103 3.81 -7.76 -0.81
CA ASN A 103 4.93 -8.66 -1.11
C ASN A 103 6.05 -7.96 -1.87
N GLU A 104 5.72 -7.12 -2.85
CA GLU A 104 6.71 -6.32 -3.58
C GLU A 104 7.41 -5.30 -2.67
N ILE A 105 6.68 -4.63 -1.79
CA ILE A 105 7.24 -3.73 -0.79
C ILE A 105 8.20 -4.47 0.14
N MET A 106 7.80 -5.63 0.65
CA MET A 106 8.66 -6.47 1.49
C MET A 106 9.92 -6.94 0.75
N ARG A 107 9.81 -7.26 -0.55
CA ARG A 107 10.94 -7.66 -1.39
C ARG A 107 11.97 -6.53 -1.51
N VAL A 108 11.54 -5.33 -1.88
CA VAL A 108 12.46 -4.19 -2.12
C VAL A 108 12.97 -3.52 -0.84
N MET A 109 12.35 -3.79 0.30
CA MET A 109 12.80 -3.29 1.60
C MET A 109 14.01 -4.10 2.10
N LYS A 110 14.98 -3.44 2.72
CA LYS A 110 16.16 -4.09 3.34
C LYS A 110 15.77 -4.95 4.54
N PRO A 111 16.63 -5.90 4.96
CA PRO A 111 16.52 -6.51 6.29
C PRO A 111 16.37 -5.42 7.35
N THR A 112 15.44 -5.60 8.29
CA THR A 112 15.07 -4.61 9.33
C THR A 112 14.49 -3.28 8.83
N GLY A 113 14.27 -3.14 7.52
CA GLY A 113 13.63 -1.95 6.94
C GLY A 113 12.20 -1.78 7.42
N VAL A 114 11.72 -0.53 7.34
CA VAL A 114 10.42 -0.12 7.86
C VAL A 114 9.48 0.25 6.73
N MET A 115 8.22 -0.19 6.80
CA MET A 115 7.15 0.33 5.98
C MET A 115 6.19 1.16 6.85
N ILE A 116 5.98 2.42 6.46
CA ILE A 116 4.90 3.26 6.98
C ILE A 116 3.69 3.11 6.06
N PHE A 117 2.59 2.64 6.62
CA PHE A 117 1.32 2.47 5.94
C PHE A 117 0.30 3.47 6.45
N LYS A 118 -0.35 4.19 5.53
CA LYS A 118 -1.45 5.10 5.84
C LYS A 118 -2.73 4.59 5.18
N TRP A 119 -3.81 4.51 5.96
CA TRP A 119 -5.09 3.99 5.49
C TRP A 119 -6.25 4.78 6.06
N ASN A 120 -7.26 5.08 5.24
CA ASN A 120 -8.54 5.57 5.75
C ASN A 120 -9.57 4.44 5.70
N GLU A 121 -10.08 4.04 6.86
CA GLU A 121 -10.96 2.88 7.00
C GLU A 121 -12.46 3.16 6.74
N GLU A 122 -12.80 4.31 6.16
CA GLU A 122 -14.19 4.71 5.93
C GLU A 122 -14.97 3.76 5.03
N GLN A 123 -14.33 3.18 4.00
CA GLN A 123 -14.99 2.24 3.08
C GLN A 123 -14.59 0.78 3.29
N ILE A 124 -13.31 0.53 3.56
CA ILE A 124 -12.79 -0.82 3.86
C ILE A 124 -12.14 -0.76 5.25
N PRO A 125 -12.63 -1.55 6.21
CA PRO A 125 -12.03 -1.64 7.53
C PRO A 125 -10.55 -2.05 7.46
N ILE A 126 -9.67 -1.41 8.24
CA ILE A 126 -8.23 -1.72 8.23
C ILE A 126 -7.95 -3.21 8.48
N LYS A 127 -8.77 -3.89 9.31
CA LYS A 127 -8.64 -5.33 9.57
C LYS A 127 -8.69 -6.20 8.30
N GLU A 128 -9.45 -5.79 7.28
CA GLU A 128 -9.54 -6.52 6.02
C GLU A 128 -8.27 -6.31 5.19
N VAL A 129 -7.72 -5.09 5.21
CA VAL A 129 -6.43 -4.78 4.58
C VAL A 129 -5.29 -5.53 5.24
N LEU A 130 -5.25 -5.58 6.57
CA LEU A 130 -4.25 -6.37 7.32
C LEU A 130 -4.36 -7.87 7.01
N ARG A 131 -5.58 -8.38 6.79
CA ARG A 131 -5.78 -9.77 6.34
C ARG A 131 -5.22 -9.99 4.94
N ALA A 132 -5.40 -9.03 4.03
CA ALA A 132 -4.82 -9.10 2.69
C ALA A 132 -3.27 -9.06 2.71
N PHE A 133 -2.68 -8.25 3.60
CA PHE A 133 -1.23 -8.23 3.79
C PHE A 133 -0.70 -9.53 4.40
N GLY A 134 -1.48 -10.21 5.25
CA GLY A 134 -1.05 -11.42 5.95
C GLY A 134 -0.06 -11.15 7.08
N GLN A 135 0.13 -9.89 7.48
CA GLN A 135 1.03 -9.46 8.56
C GLN A 135 0.35 -8.37 9.40
N GLN A 136 0.60 -8.37 10.71
CA GLN A 136 0.17 -7.30 11.62
C GLN A 136 1.24 -6.20 11.72
N PRO A 137 0.84 -4.92 11.85
CA PRO A 137 1.77 -3.84 12.14
C PRO A 137 2.32 -4.00 13.57
N ILE A 138 3.53 -3.48 13.80
CA ILE A 138 4.17 -3.49 15.12
C ILE A 138 3.68 -2.34 16.01
N LEU A 139 3.23 -1.24 15.42
CA LEU A 139 2.63 -0.09 16.11
C LEU A 139 1.79 0.74 15.14
N GLY A 140 0.91 1.60 15.68
CA GLY A 140 0.04 2.45 14.87
C GLY A 140 -1.09 3.11 15.65
N ASP A 141 -1.95 3.83 14.94
CA ASP A 141 -3.08 4.53 15.53
C ASP A 141 -4.22 3.59 15.92
N MET A 142 -4.62 3.63 17.18
CA MET A 142 -5.77 2.86 17.66
C MET A 142 -7.10 3.61 17.52
N ARG A 143 -7.10 4.95 17.58
CA ARG A 143 -8.31 5.77 17.72
C ARG A 143 -8.37 6.87 16.65
N SER A 144 -8.87 6.53 15.47
CA SER A 144 -9.07 7.43 14.32
C SER A 144 -9.64 6.64 13.15
N LYS A 145 -10.31 7.31 12.19
CA LYS A 145 -10.66 6.69 10.89
C LYS A 145 -9.48 6.66 9.91
N THR A 146 -8.58 7.65 9.98
CA THR A 146 -7.32 7.62 9.24
C THR A 146 -6.24 7.05 10.14
N LYS A 147 -5.77 5.86 9.79
CA LYS A 147 -4.82 5.05 10.52
C LYS A 147 -3.43 5.22 9.95
N TRP A 148 -2.46 5.43 10.83
CA TRP A 148 -1.06 5.17 10.58
C TRP A 148 -0.67 3.81 11.17
N SER A 149 0.13 3.05 10.44
CA SER A 149 0.62 1.74 10.87
C SER A 149 2.05 1.56 10.42
N VAL A 150 2.85 0.93 11.26
CA VAL A 150 4.27 0.69 10.99
C VAL A 150 4.52 -0.81 10.95
N PHE A 151 5.18 -1.26 9.90
CA PHE A 151 5.59 -2.64 9.71
C PHE A 151 7.11 -2.67 9.62
N ILE A 152 7.69 -3.79 10.05
CA ILE A 152 9.08 -4.13 9.77
C ILE A 152 9.09 -5.24 8.73
N LYS A 153 10.18 -5.34 7.96
CA LYS A 153 10.37 -6.44 7.04
C LYS A 153 10.29 -7.75 7.83
N SER A 154 9.32 -8.58 7.52
CA SER A 154 9.32 -9.94 8.05
C SER A 154 10.42 -10.70 7.32
N GLU A 155 11.33 -11.31 8.06
CA GLU A 155 11.99 -12.48 7.51
C GLU A 155 10.89 -13.48 7.22
N LYS A 156 10.88 -14.10 6.03
CA LYS A 156 10.04 -15.29 5.80
C LYS A 156 10.21 -16.14 7.04
N VAL A 157 9.13 -16.36 7.78
CA VAL A 157 9.20 -17.18 8.97
C VAL A 157 9.74 -18.52 8.51
N LYS A 158 10.99 -18.84 8.86
CA LYS A 158 11.50 -20.21 8.78
C LYS A 158 10.46 -21.03 9.50
N ASP A 159 9.83 -21.96 8.78
CA ASP A 159 8.67 -22.77 9.18
C ASP A 159 8.33 -22.67 10.66
N ILE A 160 7.21 -22.01 10.99
CA ILE A 160 6.70 -22.02 12.37
C ILE A 160 6.54 -23.50 12.76
N PRO A 161 7.20 -23.98 13.83
CA PRO A 161 6.84 -25.27 14.40
C PRO A 161 5.37 -25.17 14.79
N THR A 162 4.53 -26.00 14.18
CA THR A 162 3.09 -26.07 14.41
C THR A 162 2.80 -26.22 15.89
N THR A 163 2.63 -25.11 16.60
CA THR A 163 2.05 -25.06 17.93
C THR A 163 0.55 -24.86 17.79
N GLN A 164 -0.16 -25.70 18.54
CA GLN A 164 -1.56 -26.06 18.40
C GLN A 164 -2.54 -24.91 18.72
N ASP A 165 -2.57 -23.85 17.93
CA ASP A 165 -3.73 -22.95 17.90
C ASP A 165 -4.68 -23.36 16.77
N LYS A 166 -5.73 -24.09 17.16
CA LYS A 166 -6.77 -24.62 16.26
C LYS A 166 -7.57 -23.52 15.54
N SER A 167 -7.46 -22.26 15.96
CA SER A 167 -8.17 -21.13 15.34
C SER A 167 -7.51 -20.66 14.03
N ASN A 168 -6.20 -20.84 13.88
CA ASN A 168 -5.45 -20.45 12.68
C ASN A 168 -5.42 -21.52 11.58
N HIS A 169 -5.75 -22.77 11.90
CA HIS A 169 -5.65 -23.89 10.96
C HIS A 169 -6.61 -23.76 9.75
N LYS A 170 -7.86 -23.31 9.99
CA LYS A 170 -8.84 -23.11 8.92
C LYS A 170 -8.48 -21.96 7.98
N VAL A 171 -7.84 -20.92 8.51
CA VAL A 171 -7.44 -19.76 7.72
C VAL A 171 -6.29 -20.15 6.79
N ILE A 172 -5.26 -20.81 7.33
CA ILE A 172 -4.10 -21.27 6.55
C ILE A 172 -4.48 -22.34 5.52
N GLU A 173 -5.40 -23.27 5.85
CA GLU A 173 -5.97 -24.21 4.86
C GLU A 173 -6.75 -23.52 3.74
N GLY A 174 -7.48 -22.45 4.07
CA GLY A 174 -8.20 -21.64 3.07
C GLY A 174 -7.24 -21.02 2.05
N TRP A 175 -6.11 -20.48 2.51
CA TRP A 175 -5.09 -19.91 1.63
C TRP A 175 -4.33 -20.96 0.80
N ARG A 176 -4.03 -22.14 1.37
CA ARG A 176 -3.40 -23.24 0.62
C ARG A 176 -4.28 -23.69 -0.56
N LYS A 177 -5.59 -23.84 -0.35
CA LYS A 177 -6.54 -24.22 -1.41
C LYS A 177 -6.65 -23.17 -2.53
N VAL A 178 -6.56 -21.88 -2.19
CA VAL A 178 -6.57 -20.80 -3.19
C VAL A 178 -5.27 -20.81 -4.02
N ILE A 179 -4.12 -21.06 -3.38
CA ILE A 179 -2.82 -21.10 -4.08
C ILE A 179 -2.70 -22.35 -4.96
N GLU A 180 -3.20 -23.51 -4.51
CA GLU A 180 -3.17 -24.76 -5.27
C GLU A 180 -4.17 -24.76 -6.44
N GLY A 181 -5.31 -24.07 -6.31
CA GLY A 181 -6.31 -23.92 -7.38
C GLY A 181 -5.90 -22.99 -8.53
N ILE A 182 -4.83 -22.20 -8.39
CA ILE A 182 -4.31 -21.30 -9.43
C ILE A 182 -3.24 -21.99 -10.29
N LYS A 183 -2.84 -23.23 -9.94
CA LYS A 183 -1.84 -24.02 -10.68
C LYS A 183 -2.42 -25.10 -11.59
N GLN A 184 -3.71 -25.05 -11.92
CA GLN A 184 -4.33 -25.89 -12.96
C GLN A 184 -4.80 -25.04 -14.13
#